data_AF-A0A6M1NN37-F1
#
_entry.id   AF-A0A6M1NN37-F1
#
_cell.length_a   1.000
_cell.length_b   1.000
_cell.length_c   1.000
_cell.angle_alpha   90.00
_cell.angle_beta   90.00
_cell.angle_gamma   90.00
#
_symmetry.space_group_name_H-M   'P 1'
#
loop_
_entity.id
_entity.type
_entity.pdbx_description
1 polymer ?
#
loop_
_entity_poly.entity_id
_entity_poly.type
_entity_poly.pdbx_seq_one_letter_code
_entity_poly.pdbx_strand_id
1 'polypeptide(L)'
;MSVHKPIKRVTTSALRDMKARGEKISMLTSYDFSMARAVDEAGIDVILVGDSAANVFAGYETTLPITLDNMIYHAAAVARGAKRAMVLADLPFGEYQGSTEKAYEAAVRMMKESGAHALKLEGGEEIIDNIKKIVQAGIPVCGHLGLTPQSIYKFGDFGVRAKEEAEAEKLKSDALALQEAGCFAIVLEKIPAKLAEEVSKSLYIPTVGIGAGNGCDGQVLVVNDMLGMTKDFKPKFLRQYANLYDTITNAASQYVADVKSQDYPNENEQY
;
A
#
# COMPACT_ATOMS: atom_id res chain seq x y z
N MET A 1 -3.34 31.15 -23.99
CA MET A 1 -2.28 30.14 -23.76
C MET A 1 -2.89 29.02 -22.95
N SER A 2 -2.88 27.78 -23.48
CA SER A 2 -3.65 26.64 -22.97
C SER A 2 -3.34 26.36 -21.49
N VAL A 3 -4.36 26.47 -20.63
CA VAL A 3 -4.26 26.42 -19.15
C VAL A 3 -4.33 24.98 -18.61
N HIS A 4 -4.27 23.97 -19.48
CA HIS A 4 -4.22 22.57 -19.05
C HIS A 4 -2.86 21.97 -19.42
N LYS A 5 -1.88 22.10 -18.51
CA LYS A 5 -0.75 21.16 -18.51
C LYS A 5 -1.35 19.76 -18.30
N PRO A 6 -1.14 18.80 -19.21
CA PRO A 6 -1.66 17.45 -19.02
C PRO A 6 -1.09 16.89 -17.70
N ILE A 7 -1.99 16.42 -16.82
CA ILE A 7 -1.59 15.77 -15.58
C ILE A 7 -0.80 14.51 -15.96
N LYS A 8 0.52 14.54 -15.75
CA LYS A 8 1.39 13.41 -16.07
C LYS A 8 1.27 12.38 -14.96
N ARG A 9 0.76 11.20 -15.29
CA ARG A 9 0.65 10.08 -14.35
C ARG A 9 2.04 9.61 -13.89
N VAL A 10 2.18 9.27 -12.62
CA VAL A 10 3.39 8.69 -12.03
C VAL A 10 3.59 7.28 -12.60
N THR A 11 4.81 6.98 -13.06
CA THR A 11 5.19 5.70 -13.67
C THR A 11 6.36 5.07 -12.92
N THR A 12 6.67 3.81 -13.20
CA THR A 12 7.82 3.12 -12.60
C THR A 12 9.14 3.85 -12.89
N SER A 13 9.28 4.41 -14.10
CA SER A 13 10.42 5.25 -14.45
C SER A 13 10.46 6.53 -13.62
N ALA A 14 9.31 7.20 -13.39
CA ALA A 14 9.27 8.41 -12.57
C ALA A 14 9.75 8.14 -11.14
N LEU A 15 9.34 7.01 -10.54
CA LEU A 15 9.79 6.61 -9.19
C LEU A 15 11.30 6.33 -9.14
N ARG A 16 11.85 5.67 -10.16
CA ARG A 16 13.30 5.48 -10.28
C ARG A 16 14.04 6.82 -10.44
N ASP A 17 13.49 7.74 -11.21
CA ASP A 17 14.07 9.08 -11.39
C ASP A 17 14.02 9.90 -10.08
N MET A 18 12.98 9.72 -9.26
CA MET A 18 12.88 10.32 -7.92
C MET A 18 14.02 9.83 -7.02
N LYS A 19 14.24 8.50 -6.95
CA LYS A 19 15.41 7.93 -6.24
C LYS A 19 16.73 8.52 -6.74
N ALA A 20 16.94 8.55 -8.05
CA ALA A 20 18.17 9.07 -8.64
C ALA A 20 18.44 10.54 -8.30
N ARG A 21 17.39 11.34 -8.08
CA ARG A 21 17.48 12.74 -7.64
C ARG A 21 17.47 12.94 -6.11
N GLY A 22 17.30 11.87 -5.34
CA GLY A 22 17.12 11.96 -3.88
C GLY A 22 15.76 12.52 -3.45
N GLU A 23 14.78 12.57 -4.34
CA GLU A 23 13.41 12.99 -4.04
C GLU A 23 12.62 11.83 -3.42
N LYS A 24 12.02 12.04 -2.24
CA LYS A 24 11.36 10.97 -1.50
C LYS A 24 9.98 10.65 -2.09
N ILE A 25 9.70 9.36 -2.27
CA ILE A 25 8.41 8.85 -2.76
C ILE A 25 7.38 8.88 -1.63
N SER A 26 6.24 9.50 -1.88
CA SER A 26 5.09 9.48 -0.99
C SER A 26 4.09 8.39 -1.40
N MET A 27 3.78 7.48 -0.48
CA MET A 27 2.79 6.43 -0.69
C MET A 27 1.77 6.41 0.45
N LEU A 28 0.50 6.25 0.12
CA LEU A 28 -0.57 6.01 1.09
C LEU A 28 -1.47 4.91 0.58
N THR A 29 -2.08 4.16 1.49
CA THR A 29 -3.15 3.25 1.07
C THR A 29 -4.42 4.00 0.66
N SER A 30 -5.27 3.35 -0.13
CA SER A 30 -6.65 3.78 -0.34
C SER A 30 -7.48 2.58 -0.82
N TYR A 31 -8.79 2.60 -0.54
CA TYR A 31 -9.67 1.46 -0.76
C TYR A 31 -10.97 1.83 -1.50
N ASP A 32 -11.22 3.11 -1.71
CA ASP A 32 -12.44 3.61 -2.35
C ASP A 32 -12.18 4.83 -3.24
N PHE A 33 -13.18 5.18 -4.04
CA PHE A 33 -13.10 6.26 -5.00
C PHE A 33 -12.88 7.64 -4.37
N SER A 34 -13.58 7.93 -3.27
CA SER A 34 -13.59 9.26 -2.65
C SER A 34 -12.27 9.55 -1.96
N MET A 35 -11.76 8.59 -1.18
CA MET A 35 -10.46 8.70 -0.54
C MET A 35 -9.34 8.77 -1.60
N ALA A 36 -9.40 7.94 -2.65
CA ALA A 36 -8.40 7.94 -3.72
C ALA A 36 -8.30 9.31 -4.41
N ARG A 37 -9.43 9.98 -4.65
CA ARG A 37 -9.45 11.34 -5.20
C ARG A 37 -8.78 12.34 -4.26
N ALA A 38 -9.14 12.32 -2.98
CA ALA A 38 -8.60 13.26 -2.00
C ALA A 38 -7.07 13.12 -1.87
N VAL A 39 -6.55 11.88 -1.77
CA VAL A 39 -5.10 11.66 -1.65
C VAL A 39 -4.36 11.93 -2.97
N ASP A 40 -4.97 11.70 -4.13
CA ASP A 40 -4.40 12.04 -5.43
C ASP A 40 -4.28 13.56 -5.63
N GLU A 41 -5.33 14.31 -5.27
CA GLU A 41 -5.37 15.78 -5.31
C GLU A 41 -4.37 16.40 -4.31
N ALA A 42 -4.09 15.72 -3.18
CA ALA A 42 -3.07 16.11 -2.22
C ALA A 42 -1.62 15.88 -2.70
N GLY A 43 -1.42 15.20 -3.84
CA GLY A 43 -0.11 15.01 -4.43
C GLY A 43 0.62 13.72 -4.01
N ILE A 44 -0.09 12.68 -3.55
CA ILE A 44 0.50 11.35 -3.27
C ILE A 44 1.00 10.69 -4.55
N ASP A 45 2.25 10.20 -4.58
CA ASP A 45 2.87 9.63 -5.78
C ASP A 45 2.34 8.24 -6.11
N VAL A 46 2.14 7.41 -5.09
CA VAL A 46 1.62 6.04 -5.23
C VAL A 46 0.47 5.80 -4.25
N ILE A 47 -0.65 5.32 -4.78
CA ILE A 47 -1.77 4.85 -3.98
C ILE A 47 -1.71 3.32 -3.94
N LEU A 48 -1.53 2.76 -2.75
CA LEU A 48 -1.52 1.32 -2.51
C LEU A 48 -2.92 0.82 -2.15
N VAL A 49 -3.48 -0.03 -2.98
CA VAL A 49 -4.65 -0.84 -2.65
C VAL A 49 -4.14 -2.08 -1.95
N GLY A 50 -3.91 -1.95 -0.65
CA GLY A 50 -3.28 -2.99 0.15
C GLY A 50 -4.27 -3.99 0.73
N ASP A 51 -3.81 -5.22 0.94
CA ASP A 51 -4.59 -6.28 1.61
C ASP A 51 -4.96 -5.94 3.07
N SER A 52 -4.28 -4.94 3.66
CA SER A 52 -4.69 -4.20 4.87
C SER A 52 -6.16 -3.77 4.90
N ALA A 53 -6.83 -3.67 3.75
CA ALA A 53 -8.29 -3.53 3.64
C ALA A 53 -9.04 -4.60 4.45
N ALA A 54 -8.49 -5.80 4.58
CA ALA A 54 -9.04 -6.87 5.42
C ALA A 54 -9.27 -6.39 6.85
N ASN A 55 -8.30 -5.68 7.42
CA ASN A 55 -8.36 -5.17 8.78
C ASN A 55 -9.20 -3.88 8.87
N VAL A 56 -8.79 -2.85 8.12
CA VAL A 56 -9.34 -1.49 8.33
C VAL A 56 -10.67 -1.26 7.61
N PHE A 57 -11.03 -2.12 6.67
CA PHE A 57 -12.26 -2.01 5.89
C PHE A 57 -13.24 -3.14 6.19
N ALA A 58 -12.76 -4.39 6.27
CA ALA A 58 -13.60 -5.57 6.51
C ALA A 58 -13.63 -6.04 7.97
N GLY A 59 -12.76 -5.52 8.85
CA GLY A 59 -12.75 -5.86 10.28
C GLY A 59 -12.21 -7.26 10.60
N TYR A 60 -11.51 -7.91 9.66
CA TYR A 60 -10.81 -9.16 9.93
C TYR A 60 -9.62 -8.94 10.88
N GLU A 61 -9.28 -9.99 11.64
CA GLU A 61 -8.11 -9.97 12.54
C GLU A 61 -6.78 -9.99 11.77
N THR A 62 -6.73 -10.69 10.63
CA THR A 62 -5.55 -10.80 9.76
C THR A 62 -5.91 -10.47 8.33
N THR A 63 -4.90 -10.30 7.46
CA THR A 63 -5.14 -10.06 6.02
C THR A 63 -5.50 -11.31 5.24
N LEU A 64 -5.30 -12.50 5.81
CA LEU A 64 -5.47 -13.78 5.12
C LEU A 64 -6.87 -14.04 4.53
N PRO A 65 -7.99 -13.61 5.15
CA PRO A 65 -9.31 -13.87 4.61
C PRO A 65 -9.67 -13.07 3.35
N ILE A 66 -8.92 -12.01 3.01
CA ILE A 66 -9.28 -11.16 1.86
C ILE A 66 -9.04 -11.89 0.55
N THR A 67 -10.05 -11.89 -0.31
CA THR A 67 -10.01 -12.62 -1.58
C THR A 67 -9.51 -11.74 -2.72
N LEU A 68 -9.11 -12.38 -3.83
CA LEU A 68 -8.79 -11.67 -5.08
C LEU A 68 -9.95 -10.78 -5.56
N ASP A 69 -11.20 -11.23 -5.45
CA ASP A 69 -12.37 -10.46 -5.86
C ASP A 69 -12.57 -9.21 -5.00
N ASN A 70 -12.31 -9.29 -3.68
CA ASN A 70 -12.33 -8.11 -2.81
C ASN A 70 -11.24 -7.11 -3.22
N MET A 71 -10.03 -7.58 -3.48
CA MET A 71 -8.92 -6.74 -3.91
C MET A 71 -9.20 -6.07 -5.26
N ILE A 72 -9.76 -6.81 -6.23
CA ILE A 72 -10.18 -6.27 -7.53
C ILE A 72 -11.22 -5.18 -7.36
N TYR A 73 -12.23 -5.38 -6.50
CA TYR A 73 -13.27 -4.39 -6.25
C TYR A 73 -12.70 -3.06 -5.72
N HIS A 74 -11.86 -3.13 -4.68
CA HIS A 74 -11.23 -1.95 -4.10
C HIS A 74 -10.30 -1.27 -5.11
N ALA A 75 -9.50 -2.05 -5.84
CA ALA A 75 -8.56 -1.51 -6.81
C ALA A 75 -9.28 -0.83 -7.99
N ALA A 76 -10.41 -1.38 -8.43
CA ALA A 76 -11.26 -0.76 -9.44
C ALA A 76 -11.84 0.59 -8.97
N ALA A 77 -12.28 0.68 -7.72
CA ALA A 77 -12.78 1.93 -7.15
C ALA A 77 -11.68 3.01 -7.09
N VAL A 78 -10.49 2.63 -6.63
CA VAL A 78 -9.32 3.53 -6.51
C VAL A 78 -8.81 3.97 -7.89
N ALA A 79 -8.71 3.06 -8.86
CA ALA A 79 -8.26 3.36 -10.22
C ALA A 79 -9.15 4.40 -10.91
N ARG A 80 -10.46 4.40 -10.65
CA ARG A 80 -11.38 5.44 -11.16
C ARG A 80 -11.12 6.81 -10.54
N GLY A 81 -10.71 6.84 -9.26
CA GLY A 81 -10.42 8.06 -8.49
C GLY A 81 -9.07 8.69 -8.84
N ALA A 82 -8.02 7.87 -9.02
CA ALA A 82 -6.65 8.34 -9.21
C ALA A 82 -6.38 8.86 -10.63
N LYS A 83 -6.06 10.15 -10.76
CA LYS A 83 -5.68 10.78 -12.04
C LYS A 83 -4.17 10.86 -12.22
N ARG A 84 -3.41 11.22 -11.18
CA ARG A 84 -1.97 11.44 -11.24
C ARG A 84 -1.16 10.30 -10.63
N ALA A 85 -1.55 9.80 -9.46
CA ALA A 85 -0.83 8.77 -8.74
C ALA A 85 -0.75 7.45 -9.53
N MET A 86 0.30 6.68 -9.27
CA MET A 86 0.34 5.27 -9.64
C MET A 86 -0.57 4.49 -8.69
N VAL A 87 -1.45 3.63 -9.23
CA VAL A 87 -2.23 2.68 -8.43
C VAL A 87 -1.48 1.35 -8.40
N LEU A 88 -1.05 0.96 -7.21
CA LEU A 88 -0.39 -0.31 -6.90
C LEU A 88 -1.40 -1.18 -6.15
N ALA A 89 -1.60 -2.44 -6.55
CA ALA A 89 -2.54 -3.34 -5.89
C ALA A 89 -1.83 -4.57 -5.32
N ASP A 90 -2.18 -4.98 -4.12
CA ASP A 90 -1.70 -6.26 -3.57
C ASP A 90 -2.32 -7.46 -4.29
N LEU A 91 -1.52 -8.49 -4.54
CA LEU A 91 -2.06 -9.84 -4.69
C LEU A 91 -2.26 -10.44 -3.29
N PRO A 92 -3.47 -10.92 -2.96
CA PRO A 92 -3.74 -11.45 -1.63
C PRO A 92 -3.11 -12.83 -1.43
N PHE A 93 -3.04 -13.24 -0.17
CA PHE A 93 -2.51 -14.53 0.23
C PHE A 93 -3.18 -15.70 -0.51
N GLY A 94 -2.38 -16.65 -0.97
CA GLY A 94 -2.85 -17.87 -1.66
C GLY A 94 -2.89 -17.74 -3.19
N GLU A 95 -2.86 -16.52 -3.73
CA GLU A 95 -2.98 -16.30 -5.18
C GLU A 95 -1.65 -16.47 -5.91
N TYR A 96 -0.50 -16.25 -5.25
CA TYR A 96 0.79 -16.16 -5.93
C TYR A 96 1.92 -16.98 -5.29
N GLN A 97 1.74 -17.57 -4.11
CA GLN A 97 2.77 -18.37 -3.42
C GLN A 97 2.87 -19.81 -3.95
N GLY A 98 1.93 -20.24 -4.79
CA GLY A 98 1.88 -21.57 -5.36
C GLY A 98 2.53 -21.66 -6.75
N SER A 99 1.75 -22.12 -7.73
CA SER A 99 2.19 -22.30 -9.11
C SER A 99 2.39 -20.95 -9.83
N THR A 100 3.46 -20.87 -10.64
CA THR A 100 3.75 -19.75 -11.55
C THR A 100 2.57 -19.40 -12.46
N GLU A 101 1.87 -20.39 -12.99
CA GLU A 101 0.70 -20.20 -13.86
C GLU A 101 -0.47 -19.60 -13.08
N LYS A 102 -0.76 -20.08 -11.87
CA LYS A 102 -1.82 -19.50 -11.02
C LYS A 102 -1.49 -18.07 -10.60
N ALA A 103 -0.25 -17.81 -10.22
CA ALA A 103 0.23 -16.47 -9.88
C ALA A 103 0.06 -15.51 -11.07
N TYR A 104 0.41 -15.97 -12.27
CA TYR A 104 0.22 -15.22 -13.51
C TYR A 104 -1.26 -14.98 -13.83
N GLU A 105 -2.13 -15.98 -13.71
CA GLU A 105 -3.57 -15.83 -13.94
C GLU A 105 -4.20 -14.82 -12.97
N ALA A 106 -3.87 -14.89 -11.68
CA ALA A 106 -4.32 -13.94 -10.67
C ALA A 106 -3.81 -12.51 -10.97
N ALA A 107 -2.53 -12.37 -11.35
CA ALA A 107 -1.95 -11.09 -11.76
C ALA A 107 -2.68 -10.49 -12.97
N VAL A 108 -2.98 -11.29 -14.00
CA VAL A 108 -3.71 -10.86 -15.19
C VAL A 108 -5.13 -10.43 -14.83
N ARG A 109 -5.84 -11.20 -14.01
CA ARG A 109 -7.17 -10.83 -13.51
C ARG A 109 -7.14 -9.49 -12.79
N MET A 110 -6.22 -9.32 -11.83
CA MET A 110 -6.06 -8.06 -11.10
C MET A 110 -5.87 -6.88 -12.05
N MET A 111 -4.95 -6.98 -13.00
CA MET A 111 -4.67 -5.89 -13.94
C MET A 111 -5.86 -5.57 -14.85
N LYS A 112 -6.52 -6.59 -15.40
CA LYS A 112 -7.63 -6.42 -16.36
C LYS A 112 -8.91 -5.91 -15.72
N GLU A 113 -9.24 -6.42 -14.53
CA GLU A 113 -10.53 -6.16 -13.89
C GLU A 113 -10.50 -4.90 -13.02
N SER A 114 -9.33 -4.52 -12.48
CA SER A 114 -9.21 -3.35 -11.60
C SER A 114 -8.73 -2.07 -12.30
N GLY A 115 -7.91 -2.17 -13.35
CA GLY A 115 -7.22 -1.01 -13.90
C GLY A 115 -6.06 -0.48 -13.03
N ALA A 116 -5.57 -1.26 -12.07
CA ALA A 116 -4.30 -1.00 -11.40
C ALA A 116 -3.13 -0.93 -12.41
N HIS A 117 -2.04 -0.24 -12.05
CA HIS A 117 -0.89 -0.07 -12.94
C HIS A 117 0.27 -1.00 -12.60
N ALA A 118 0.28 -1.57 -11.40
CA ALA A 118 1.33 -2.42 -10.87
C ALA A 118 0.79 -3.30 -9.75
N LEU A 119 1.53 -4.37 -9.42
CA LEU A 119 1.19 -5.31 -8.35
C LEU A 119 2.22 -5.28 -7.22
N LYS A 120 1.80 -5.49 -5.96
CA LYS A 120 2.69 -5.75 -4.82
C LYS A 120 2.53 -7.20 -4.36
N LEU A 121 3.67 -7.88 -4.17
CA LEU A 121 3.75 -9.28 -3.74
C LEU A 121 4.70 -9.40 -2.56
N GLU A 122 4.31 -10.17 -1.54
CA GLU A 122 5.12 -10.41 -0.34
C GLU A 122 5.93 -11.70 -0.42
N GLY A 123 7.23 -11.61 -0.17
CA GLY A 123 8.14 -12.75 -0.18
C GLY A 123 9.50 -12.41 -0.79
N GLY A 124 10.49 -13.24 -0.47
CA GLY A 124 11.85 -13.16 -0.98
C GLY A 124 12.13 -14.20 -2.05
N GLU A 125 13.27 -14.87 -1.92
CA GLU A 125 13.73 -15.94 -2.83
C GLU A 125 12.64 -16.99 -3.15
N GLU A 126 11.76 -17.31 -2.20
CA GLU A 126 10.73 -18.33 -2.34
C GLU A 126 9.63 -18.04 -3.39
N ILE A 127 9.48 -16.79 -3.85
CA ILE A 127 8.49 -16.40 -4.87
C ILE A 127 9.10 -15.85 -6.16
N ILE A 128 10.42 -15.93 -6.32
CA ILE A 128 11.13 -15.28 -7.43
C ILE A 128 10.68 -15.78 -8.80
N ASP A 129 10.42 -17.08 -8.95
CA ASP A 129 9.95 -17.64 -10.22
C ASP A 129 8.55 -17.13 -10.59
N ASN A 130 7.69 -16.93 -9.59
CA ASN A 130 6.36 -16.36 -9.77
C ASN A 130 6.45 -14.89 -10.21
N ILE A 131 7.35 -14.12 -9.58
CA ILE A 131 7.61 -12.72 -9.96
C ILE A 131 8.17 -12.64 -11.38
N LYS A 132 9.17 -13.46 -11.73
CA LYS A 132 9.76 -13.47 -13.08
C LYS A 132 8.71 -13.72 -14.15
N LYS A 133 7.81 -14.68 -13.94
CA LYS A 133 6.71 -14.98 -14.87
C LYS A 133 5.79 -13.76 -15.06
N ILE A 134 5.41 -13.09 -13.97
CA ILE A 134 4.53 -11.90 -14.00
C ILE A 134 5.22 -10.72 -14.71
N VAL A 135 6.49 -10.45 -14.37
CA VAL A 135 7.28 -9.37 -14.98
C VAL A 135 7.52 -9.62 -16.47
N GLN A 136 7.81 -10.85 -16.88
CA GLN A 136 7.99 -11.22 -18.29
C GLN A 136 6.72 -11.02 -19.13
N ALA A 137 5.54 -11.08 -18.51
CA ALA A 137 4.27 -10.74 -19.15
C ALA A 137 4.01 -9.23 -19.27
N GLY A 138 4.94 -8.38 -18.78
CA GLY A 138 4.84 -6.93 -18.85
C GLY A 138 4.10 -6.29 -17.68
N ILE A 139 3.81 -7.03 -16.60
CA ILE A 139 3.15 -6.52 -15.40
C ILE A 139 4.21 -6.01 -14.41
N PRO A 140 4.23 -4.71 -14.05
CA PRO A 140 5.20 -4.20 -13.08
C PRO A 140 4.93 -4.75 -11.67
N VAL A 141 6.00 -5.20 -11.00
CA VAL A 141 5.92 -5.77 -9.65
C VAL A 141 6.73 -4.93 -8.65
N CYS A 142 6.13 -4.63 -7.52
CA CYS A 142 6.78 -4.15 -6.31
C CYS A 142 6.92 -5.33 -5.34
N GLY A 143 8.14 -5.63 -4.90
CA GLY A 143 8.35 -6.65 -3.86
C GLY A 143 7.99 -6.12 -2.48
N HIS A 144 7.80 -7.01 -1.51
CA HIS A 144 7.62 -6.65 -0.10
C HIS A 144 8.42 -7.61 0.79
N LEU A 145 9.36 -7.05 1.58
CA LEU A 145 10.22 -7.75 2.53
C LEU A 145 10.12 -7.15 3.94
N GLY A 146 10.66 -7.89 4.91
CA GLY A 146 10.60 -7.54 6.33
C GLY A 146 9.47 -8.30 7.00
N LEU A 147 8.59 -7.60 7.72
CA LEU A 147 7.34 -8.19 8.18
C LEU A 147 6.37 -8.26 6.99
N THR A 148 6.05 -9.48 6.55
CA THR A 148 5.05 -9.74 5.52
C THR A 148 3.76 -10.27 6.21
N PRO A 149 2.72 -9.44 6.40
CA PRO A 149 1.52 -9.81 7.17
C PRO A 149 0.82 -11.09 6.69
N GLN A 150 0.93 -11.45 5.40
CA GLN A 150 0.38 -12.71 4.88
C GLN A 150 1.06 -13.95 5.48
N SER A 151 2.26 -13.80 6.05
CA SER A 151 3.00 -14.84 6.76
C SER A 151 2.84 -14.75 8.28
N ILE A 152 1.81 -14.07 8.81
CA ILE A 152 1.64 -13.85 10.25
C ILE A 152 1.69 -15.13 11.08
N TYR A 153 1.08 -16.23 10.62
CA TYR A 153 1.09 -17.50 11.36
C TYR A 153 2.42 -18.27 11.26
N LYS A 154 3.27 -17.93 10.27
CA LYS A 154 4.65 -18.42 10.20
C LYS A 154 5.56 -17.64 11.16
N PHE A 155 5.29 -16.34 11.34
CA PHE A 155 6.09 -15.49 12.23
C PHE A 155 5.65 -15.56 13.70
N GLY A 156 4.35 -15.75 13.95
CA GLY A 156 3.76 -15.81 15.29
C GLY A 156 3.43 -14.44 15.90
N ASP A 157 3.94 -13.34 15.35
CA ASP A 157 3.62 -11.98 15.79
C ASP A 157 3.84 -10.92 14.68
N PHE A 158 3.38 -9.69 14.95
CA PHE A 158 3.68 -8.51 14.12
C PHE A 158 4.98 -7.82 14.59
N GLY A 159 5.97 -8.56 15.09
CA GLY A 159 7.21 -8.04 15.63
C GLY A 159 8.13 -7.40 14.60
N VAL A 160 9.19 -6.75 15.09
CA VAL A 160 10.27 -6.24 14.23
C VAL A 160 11.09 -7.42 13.71
N ARG A 161 11.30 -7.48 12.39
CA ARG A 161 12.04 -8.54 11.69
C ARG A 161 13.50 -8.16 11.46
N ALA A 162 14.35 -9.14 11.11
CA ALA A 162 15.74 -8.92 10.73
C ALA A 162 16.59 -8.22 11.79
N LYS A 163 16.40 -8.62 13.06
CA LYS A 163 17.24 -8.17 14.19
C LYS A 163 18.56 -8.93 14.27
N GLU A 164 18.50 -10.22 13.97
CA GLU A 164 19.65 -11.11 13.97
C GLU A 164 20.40 -11.03 12.64
N GLU A 165 21.72 -11.18 12.68
CA GLU A 165 22.60 -11.04 11.52
C GLU A 165 22.20 -11.96 10.36
N ALA A 166 21.85 -13.22 10.65
CA ALA A 166 21.41 -14.17 9.62
C ALA A 166 20.11 -13.73 8.91
N GLU A 167 19.15 -13.18 9.64
CA GLU A 167 17.92 -12.65 9.02
C GLU A 167 18.19 -11.36 8.23
N ALA A 168 19.11 -10.53 8.70
CA ALA A 168 19.53 -9.31 7.99
C ALA A 168 20.22 -9.64 6.66
N GLU A 169 21.14 -10.62 6.65
CA GLU A 169 21.80 -11.08 5.43
C GLU A 169 20.81 -11.75 4.47
N LYS A 170 19.86 -12.55 4.97
CA LYS A 170 18.78 -13.09 4.12
C LYS A 170 17.98 -11.96 3.47
N LEU A 171 17.58 -10.93 4.23
CA LEU A 171 16.82 -9.81 3.70
C LEU A 171 17.59 -9.05 2.60
N LYS A 172 18.91 -8.88 2.75
CA LYS A 172 19.76 -8.29 1.70
C LYS A 172 19.79 -9.16 0.45
N SER A 173 19.95 -10.48 0.61
CA SER A 173 19.92 -11.44 -0.51
C SER A 173 18.57 -11.40 -1.24
N ASP A 174 17.46 -11.50 -0.49
CA ASP A 174 16.11 -11.43 -1.03
C ASP A 174 15.88 -10.12 -1.79
N ALA A 175 16.36 -8.99 -1.26
CA ALA A 175 16.19 -7.68 -1.89
C ALA A 175 16.92 -7.58 -3.23
N LEU A 176 18.14 -8.12 -3.31
CA LEU A 176 18.89 -8.23 -4.57
C LEU A 176 18.20 -9.18 -5.54
N ALA A 177 17.73 -10.34 -5.08
CA ALA A 177 17.03 -11.32 -5.90
C ALA A 177 15.75 -10.73 -6.51
N LEU A 178 14.97 -9.96 -5.74
CA LEU A 178 13.78 -9.25 -6.23
C LEU A 178 14.13 -8.23 -7.31
N GLN A 179 15.21 -7.47 -7.12
CA GLN A 179 15.70 -6.53 -8.13
C GLN A 179 16.12 -7.24 -9.42
N GLU A 180 16.84 -8.36 -9.32
CA GLU A 180 17.25 -9.17 -10.46
C GLU A 180 16.07 -9.85 -11.17
N ALA A 181 15.02 -10.20 -10.42
CA ALA A 181 13.76 -10.71 -10.97
C ALA A 181 12.96 -9.64 -11.75
N GLY A 182 13.33 -8.37 -11.63
CA GLY A 182 12.74 -7.26 -12.37
C GLY A 182 11.67 -6.47 -11.60
N CYS A 183 11.63 -6.59 -10.27
CA CYS A 183 10.82 -5.69 -9.45
C CYS A 183 11.24 -4.24 -9.69
N PHE A 184 10.28 -3.31 -9.79
CA PHE A 184 10.58 -1.89 -9.98
C PHE A 184 10.77 -1.12 -8.67
N ALA A 185 10.34 -1.68 -7.55
CA ALA A 185 10.43 -1.13 -6.20
C ALA A 185 10.32 -2.23 -5.15
N ILE A 186 10.72 -1.96 -3.90
CA ILE A 186 10.55 -2.88 -2.76
C ILE A 186 9.99 -2.14 -1.55
N VAL A 187 8.92 -2.65 -0.94
CA VAL A 187 8.48 -2.23 0.39
C VAL A 187 9.33 -2.93 1.46
N LEU A 188 9.79 -2.18 2.45
CA LEU A 188 10.51 -2.68 3.62
C LEU A 188 9.70 -2.39 4.88
N GLU A 189 9.17 -3.43 5.50
CA GLU A 189 8.26 -3.30 6.66
C GLU A 189 8.90 -3.76 7.97
N LYS A 190 8.84 -2.90 8.99
CA LYS A 190 9.24 -3.18 10.38
C LYS A 190 10.58 -3.90 10.53
N ILE A 191 11.62 -3.32 9.91
CA ILE A 191 13.02 -3.75 10.05
C ILE A 191 13.88 -2.64 10.70
N PRO A 192 15.08 -2.95 11.23
CA PRO A 192 15.98 -1.94 11.76
C PRO A 192 16.32 -0.84 10.74
N ALA A 193 16.25 0.42 11.16
CA ALA A 193 16.45 1.57 10.28
C ALA A 193 17.82 1.57 9.57
N LYS A 194 18.88 1.13 10.26
CA LYS A 194 20.22 1.02 9.68
C LYS A 194 20.28 -0.01 8.55
N LEU A 195 19.60 -1.15 8.73
CA LEU A 195 19.51 -2.19 7.70
C LEU A 195 18.72 -1.69 6.50
N ALA A 196 17.59 -1.02 6.73
CA ALA A 196 16.79 -0.44 5.66
C ALA A 196 17.58 0.57 4.83
N GLU A 197 18.38 1.43 5.48
CA GLU A 197 19.26 2.39 4.80
C GLU A 197 20.35 1.67 3.98
N GLU A 198 20.96 0.62 4.53
CA GLU A 198 21.96 -0.19 3.83
C GLU A 198 21.38 -0.84 2.57
N VAL A 199 20.23 -1.49 2.69
CA VAL A 199 19.51 -2.11 1.56
C VAL A 199 19.10 -1.06 0.52
N SER A 200 18.63 0.10 0.97
CA SER A 200 18.22 1.18 0.05
C SER A 200 19.40 1.70 -0.78
N LYS A 201 20.60 1.74 -0.20
CA LYS A 201 21.83 2.16 -0.88
C LYS A 201 22.41 1.07 -1.80
N SER A 202 22.16 -0.21 -1.52
CA SER A 202 22.69 -1.30 -2.36
C SER A 202 21.86 -1.54 -3.62
N LEU A 203 20.60 -1.09 -3.65
CA LEU A 203 19.68 -1.26 -4.78
C LEU A 203 19.65 -0.04 -5.72
N TYR A 204 19.50 -0.28 -7.02
CA TYR A 204 19.20 0.76 -8.01
C TYR A 204 17.70 1.06 -8.12
N ILE A 205 16.84 0.16 -7.65
CA ILE A 205 15.38 0.39 -7.56
C ILE A 205 14.99 1.06 -6.24
N PRO A 206 13.91 1.86 -6.20
CA PRO A 206 13.41 2.48 -4.97
C PRO A 206 12.96 1.51 -3.89
N THR A 207 13.29 1.83 -2.65
CA THR A 207 12.71 1.22 -1.45
C THR A 207 11.67 2.13 -0.81
N VAL A 208 10.59 1.57 -0.28
CA VAL A 208 9.53 2.31 0.42
C VAL A 208 9.38 1.73 1.82
N GLY A 209 9.65 2.54 2.84
CA GLY A 209 9.65 2.10 4.23
C GLY A 209 8.28 2.23 4.90
N ILE A 210 7.96 1.27 5.77
CA ILE A 210 6.91 1.40 6.80
C ILE A 210 7.45 0.82 8.12
N GLY A 211 7.73 1.69 9.08
CA GLY A 211 8.46 1.29 10.28
C GLY A 211 9.91 0.84 10.03
N ALA A 212 10.50 1.26 8.91
CA ALA A 212 11.88 0.96 8.51
C ALA A 212 12.83 2.20 8.59
N GLY A 213 12.40 3.27 9.28
CA GLY A 213 13.15 4.53 9.36
C GLY A 213 13.12 5.35 8.07
N ASN A 214 13.81 6.49 8.07
CA ASN A 214 13.81 7.47 6.96
C ASN A 214 14.93 7.23 5.92
N GLY A 215 15.71 6.15 6.07
CA GLY A 215 16.78 5.77 5.15
C GLY A 215 16.29 5.19 3.81
N CYS A 216 15.00 4.83 3.71
CA CYS A 216 14.36 4.38 2.46
C CYS A 216 14.15 5.52 1.45
N ASP A 217 13.94 5.19 0.18
CA ASP A 217 13.66 6.17 -0.89
C ASP A 217 12.24 6.74 -0.84
N GLY A 218 11.34 6.12 -0.10
CA GLY A 218 9.99 6.60 0.15
C GLY A 218 9.42 6.08 1.46
N GLN A 219 8.17 6.44 1.74
CA GLN A 219 7.43 5.98 2.91
C GLN A 219 5.99 5.61 2.54
N VAL A 220 5.44 4.60 3.22
CA VAL A 220 4.02 4.22 3.13
C VAL A 220 3.38 4.16 4.51
N LEU A 221 2.12 4.57 4.60
CA LEU A 221 1.25 4.35 5.75
C LEU A 221 -0.14 3.90 5.29
N VAL A 222 -0.82 3.15 6.16
CA VAL A 222 -2.26 2.89 6.03
C VAL A 222 -3.01 4.19 6.27
N VAL A 223 -3.86 4.60 5.33
CA VAL A 223 -4.53 5.90 5.37
C VAL A 223 -5.46 6.06 6.56
N ASN A 224 -6.19 5.02 6.95
CA ASN A 224 -7.06 5.01 8.13
C ASN A 224 -6.27 5.28 9.41
N ASP A 225 -5.10 4.66 9.55
CA ASP A 225 -4.23 4.82 10.72
C ASP A 225 -3.62 6.23 10.75
N MET A 226 -3.14 6.70 9.61
CA MET A 226 -2.55 8.03 9.43
C MET A 226 -3.57 9.14 9.74
N LEU A 227 -4.84 8.96 9.35
CA LEU A 227 -5.93 9.89 9.63
C LEU A 227 -6.57 9.71 11.01
N GLY A 228 -6.10 8.76 11.82
CA GLY A 228 -6.64 8.52 13.16
C GLY A 228 -8.08 8.01 13.17
N MET A 229 -8.45 7.18 12.20
CA MET A 229 -9.74 6.47 12.18
C MET A 229 -9.70 5.21 13.05
N THR A 230 -8.54 4.56 13.16
CA THR A 230 -8.32 3.39 14.02
C THR A 230 -7.83 3.84 15.40
N LYS A 231 -8.61 3.59 16.46
CA LYS A 231 -8.30 4.09 17.81
C LYS A 231 -7.34 3.20 18.59
N ASP A 232 -7.46 1.89 18.43
CA ASP A 232 -6.75 0.90 19.24
C ASP A 232 -5.37 0.53 18.66
N PHE A 233 -5.11 0.89 17.41
CA PHE A 233 -3.84 0.62 16.73
C PHE A 233 -2.89 1.81 16.83
N LYS A 234 -1.84 1.69 17.66
CA LYS A 234 -0.85 2.75 17.89
C LYS A 234 0.59 2.21 17.85
N PRO A 235 1.05 1.68 16.71
CA PRO A 235 2.42 1.20 16.61
C PRO A 235 3.41 2.37 16.68
N LYS A 236 4.62 2.11 17.18
CA LYS A 236 5.69 3.12 17.35
C LYS A 236 6.04 3.89 16.06
N PHE A 237 5.85 3.30 14.89
CA PHE A 237 6.19 3.91 13.61
C PHE A 237 5.11 4.87 13.06
N LEU A 238 3.90 4.83 13.60
CA LEU A 238 2.77 5.59 13.06
C LEU A 238 2.80 7.03 13.58
N ARG A 239 2.66 7.99 12.65
CA ARG A 239 2.28 9.37 12.97
C ARG A 239 0.85 9.61 12.50
N GLN A 240 0.00 10.05 13.41
CA GLN A 240 -1.35 10.53 13.08
C GLN A 240 -1.27 12.00 12.66
N TYR A 241 -1.88 12.33 11.53
CA TYR A 241 -2.00 13.69 11.01
C TYR A 241 -3.40 14.28 11.21
N ALA A 242 -4.37 13.46 11.62
CA ALA A 242 -5.72 13.86 11.98
C ALA A 242 -6.28 12.93 13.07
N ASN A 243 -7.44 13.30 13.62
CA ASN A 243 -8.25 12.46 14.51
C ASN A 243 -9.68 12.37 13.95
N LEU A 244 -9.82 11.59 12.87
CA LEU A 244 -11.10 11.45 12.19
C LEU A 244 -12.11 10.63 12.99
N TYR A 245 -11.68 9.72 13.86
CA TYR A 245 -12.62 8.97 14.71
C TYR A 245 -13.46 9.92 15.58
N ASP A 246 -12.81 10.81 16.33
CA ASP A 246 -13.53 11.76 17.19
C ASP A 246 -14.32 12.78 16.35
N THR A 247 -13.77 13.20 15.20
CA THR A 247 -14.47 14.10 14.27
C THR A 247 -15.80 13.50 13.76
N ILE A 248 -15.77 12.24 13.32
CA ILE A 248 -16.93 11.53 12.79
C ILE A 248 -17.95 11.27 13.91
N THR A 249 -17.49 10.78 15.06
CA THR A 249 -18.39 10.45 16.18
C THR A 249 -19.08 11.68 16.77
N ASN A 250 -18.38 12.81 16.86
CA ASN A 250 -18.97 14.08 17.28
C ASN A 250 -19.98 14.60 16.26
N ALA A 251 -19.65 14.59 14.95
CA ALA A 251 -20.57 15.02 13.90
C ALA A 251 -21.85 14.17 13.87
N ALA A 252 -21.71 12.84 13.98
CA ALA A 252 -22.85 11.93 14.04
C ALA A 252 -23.70 12.17 15.30
N SER A 253 -23.06 12.43 16.44
CA SER A 253 -23.75 12.72 17.71
C SER A 253 -24.51 14.06 17.65
N GLN A 254 -23.95 15.08 16.99
CA GLN A 254 -24.63 16.34 16.74
C GLN A 254 -25.86 16.14 15.84
N TYR A 255 -25.70 15.42 14.72
CA TYR A 255 -26.82 15.07 13.85
C TYR A 255 -27.95 14.35 14.61
N VAL A 256 -27.60 13.41 15.50
CA VAL A 256 -28.57 12.73 16.36
C VAL A 256 -29.28 13.71 17.30
N ALA A 257 -28.57 14.71 17.84
CA ALA A 257 -29.17 15.74 18.69
C ALA A 257 -30.16 16.59 17.88
N ASP A 258 -29.76 17.08 16.71
CA ASP A 258 -30.55 17.95 15.85
C ASP A 258 -31.84 17.26 15.36
N VAL A 259 -31.75 15.97 15.00
CA VAL A 259 -32.92 15.15 14.64
C VAL A 259 -33.86 14.97 15.84
N LYS A 260 -33.32 14.70 17.04
CA LYS A 260 -34.14 14.46 18.24
C LYS A 260 -34.82 15.74 18.76
N SER A 261 -34.19 16.90 18.59
CA SER A 261 -34.79 18.20 18.91
C SER A 261 -35.69 18.73 17.80
N GLN A 262 -35.80 18.03 16.67
CA GLN A 262 -36.48 18.49 15.45
C GLN A 262 -35.93 19.83 14.93
N ASP A 263 -34.65 20.10 15.21
CA ASP A 263 -33.92 21.23 14.61
C ASP A 263 -33.49 20.91 13.17
N TYR A 264 -33.29 19.62 12.88
CA TYR A 264 -33.07 19.12 11.52
C TYR A 264 -34.16 18.12 11.07
N PRO A 265 -34.72 18.27 9.85
CA PRO A 265 -34.61 19.46 8.99
C PRO A 265 -35.44 20.63 9.54
N ASN A 266 -34.96 21.87 9.37
CA ASN A 266 -35.73 23.10 9.65
C ASN A 266 -36.44 23.66 8.40
N GLU A 267 -37.07 24.84 8.52
CA GLU A 267 -37.83 25.49 7.43
C GLU A 267 -37.03 25.71 6.13
N ASN A 268 -35.69 25.86 6.21
CA ASN A 268 -34.83 26.04 5.04
C ASN A 268 -34.34 24.72 4.42
N GLU A 269 -34.67 23.59 5.04
CA GLU A 269 -34.16 22.25 4.69
C GLU A 269 -35.29 21.31 4.23
N GLN A 270 -36.43 21.87 3.82
CA GLN A 270 -37.62 21.14 3.34
C GLN A 270 -38.19 21.78 2.06
N TYR A 271 -38.98 21.00 1.30
CA TYR A 271 -39.63 21.40 0.04
C TYR A 271 -41.14 21.61 0.20
#